data_AF-A0A1H2GRN4-F1
#
_entry.id   AF-A0A1H2GRN4-F1
#
_cell.length_a   1.000
_cell.length_b   1.000
_cell.length_c   1.000
_cell.angle_alpha   90.00
_cell.angle_beta   90.00
_cell.angle_gamma   90.00
#
_symmetry.space_group_name_H-M   'P 1'
#
loop_
_entity.id
_entity.type
_entity.pdbx_description
1 polymer ?
#
loop_
_entity_poly.entity_id
_entity_poly.type
_entity_poly.pdbx_seq_one_letter_code
_entity_poly.pdbx_strand_id
1 'polypeptide(L)'
;MSHQEDSLEAEYQESHAPKSPHGRTIMPDPAGMERALRKYAMPANLLIPIAAANREALYTYVGKDTTELAGTSRGNALIVRCECGPDRSNLSVWRHVKASVLNTEYQLWVRPGYNSYRRAYRLAFPDEYIDGLVIHHIMNRRYAAAHGFEYVRVTPISRSSNSSSGFSENWGVELTKQGVLRSRKGTEQIGYADLSHLMSMLDMRVGGGVMEQVRLAAELLQPE
;
A
#
# COMPACT_ATOMS: atom_id res chain seq x y z
N MET A 1 -30.29 -11.62 18.81
CA MET A 1 -30.13 -10.90 17.53
C MET A 1 -28.66 -10.59 17.21
N SER A 2 -27.77 -10.36 18.19
CA SER A 2 -26.34 -10.07 17.89
C SER A 2 -25.56 -11.26 17.32
N HIS A 3 -25.87 -12.50 17.68
CA HIS A 3 -25.12 -13.67 17.20
C HIS A 3 -25.32 -14.03 15.72
N GLN A 4 -26.37 -13.53 15.07
CA GLN A 4 -26.60 -13.78 13.63
C GLN A 4 -25.88 -12.77 12.74
N GLU A 5 -25.69 -11.53 13.21
CA GLU A 5 -24.96 -10.50 12.47
C GLU A 5 -23.45 -10.78 12.48
N ASP A 6 -22.89 -11.19 13.63
CA ASP A 6 -21.47 -11.58 13.74
C ASP A 6 -21.12 -12.79 12.85
N SER A 7 -22.07 -13.73 12.68
CA SER A 7 -21.90 -14.91 11.84
C SER A 7 -21.89 -14.56 10.35
N LEU A 8 -22.74 -13.63 9.92
CA LEU A 8 -22.83 -13.20 8.52
C LEU A 8 -21.65 -12.32 8.12
N GLU A 9 -21.15 -11.50 9.05
CA GLU A 9 -19.96 -10.67 8.83
C GLU A 9 -18.69 -11.54 8.73
N ALA A 10 -18.60 -12.61 9.53
CA ALA A 10 -17.53 -13.60 9.43
C ALA A 10 -17.58 -14.40 8.11
N GLU A 11 -18.76 -14.88 7.70
CA GLU A 11 -18.94 -15.58 6.41
C GLU A 11 -18.65 -14.67 5.19
N TYR A 12 -19.02 -13.39 5.28
CA TYR A 12 -18.72 -12.41 4.23
C TYR A 12 -17.22 -12.13 4.13
N GLN A 13 -16.53 -12.00 5.28
CA GLN A 13 -15.08 -11.83 5.31
C GLN A 13 -14.34 -13.06 4.78
N GLU A 14 -14.81 -14.27 5.08
CA GLU A 14 -14.15 -15.51 4.63
C GLU A 14 -14.37 -15.81 3.14
N SER A 15 -15.55 -15.49 2.60
CA SER A 15 -15.89 -15.72 1.19
C SER A 15 -15.25 -14.73 0.20
N HIS A 16 -14.88 -13.53 0.67
CA HIS A 16 -14.29 -12.46 -0.15
C HIS A 16 -12.83 -12.13 0.20
N ALA A 17 -12.22 -12.89 1.13
CA ALA A 17 -10.81 -12.75 1.40
C ALA A 17 -9.97 -13.23 0.20
N PRO A 18 -8.93 -12.47 -0.20
CA PRO A 18 -8.08 -12.85 -1.32
C PRO A 18 -7.40 -14.19 -1.05
N LYS A 19 -7.50 -15.11 -2.01
CA LYS A 19 -7.00 -16.49 -1.81
C LYS A 19 -5.53 -16.57 -2.19
N SER A 20 -4.67 -16.60 -1.16
CA SER A 20 -3.23 -16.82 -1.33
C SER A 20 -2.96 -18.18 -2.02
N PRO A 21 -2.01 -18.25 -2.98
CA PRO A 21 -1.62 -19.50 -3.62
C PRO A 21 -0.93 -20.51 -2.66
N HIS A 22 -0.75 -20.19 -1.37
CA HIS A 22 0.06 -20.97 -0.42
C HIS A 22 -0.70 -21.50 0.81
N GLY A 23 -2.03 -21.58 0.77
CA GLY A 23 -2.81 -22.45 1.67
C GLY A 23 -3.11 -21.92 3.08
N ARG A 24 -2.77 -20.66 3.41
CA ARG A 24 -3.40 -19.92 4.51
C ARG A 24 -3.75 -18.51 4.05
N THR A 25 -5.01 -18.14 4.18
CA THR A 25 -5.53 -16.80 3.90
C THR A 25 -5.04 -15.86 5.00
N ILE A 26 -4.09 -14.98 4.69
CA ILE A 26 -3.83 -13.82 5.56
C ILE A 26 -5.05 -12.90 5.42
N MET A 27 -5.76 -12.70 6.53
CA MET A 27 -6.90 -11.80 6.56
C MET A 27 -6.41 -10.35 6.55
N PRO A 28 -7.11 -9.43 5.86
CA PRO A 28 -6.78 -8.02 5.93
C PRO A 28 -7.08 -7.46 7.33
N ASP A 29 -6.27 -6.50 7.79
CA ASP A 29 -6.60 -5.67 8.97
C ASP A 29 -8.02 -5.07 8.84
N PRO A 30 -8.97 -5.40 9.73
CA PRO A 30 -10.36 -4.99 9.59
C PRO A 30 -10.55 -3.47 9.54
N ALA A 31 -9.84 -2.73 10.40
CA ALA A 31 -9.97 -1.27 10.47
C ALA A 31 -9.39 -0.58 9.23
N GLY A 32 -8.23 -1.05 8.75
CA GLY A 32 -7.65 -0.59 7.50
C GLY A 32 -8.52 -0.93 6.30
N MET A 33 -9.09 -2.14 6.27
CA MET A 33 -9.99 -2.59 5.21
C MET A 33 -11.25 -1.72 5.16
N GLU A 34 -11.95 -1.55 6.28
CA GLU A 34 -13.15 -0.72 6.35
C GLU A 34 -12.88 0.68 5.79
N ARG A 35 -11.73 1.26 6.16
CA ARG A 35 -11.32 2.56 5.67
C ARG A 35 -11.11 2.56 4.15
N ALA A 36 -10.39 1.57 3.61
CA ALA A 36 -10.14 1.48 2.17
C ALA A 36 -11.45 1.36 1.38
N LEU A 37 -12.35 0.49 1.83
CA LEU A 37 -13.64 0.25 1.17
C LEU A 37 -14.55 1.48 1.25
N ARG A 38 -14.76 2.03 2.45
CA ARG A 38 -15.76 3.09 2.66
C ARG A 38 -15.27 4.49 2.31
N LYS A 39 -14.00 4.79 2.60
CA LYS A 39 -13.46 6.15 2.43
C LYS A 39 -12.79 6.35 1.08
N TYR A 40 -12.12 5.33 0.57
CA TYR A 40 -11.39 5.42 -0.70
C TYR A 40 -12.12 4.75 -1.87
N ALA A 41 -13.26 4.11 -1.60
CA ALA A 41 -14.04 3.36 -2.58
C ALA A 41 -13.19 2.31 -3.33
N MET A 42 -12.20 1.73 -2.63
CA MET A 42 -11.35 0.70 -3.20
C MET A 42 -12.12 -0.63 -3.28
N PRO A 43 -12.01 -1.38 -4.39
CA PRO A 43 -12.55 -2.73 -4.47
C PRO A 43 -11.89 -3.66 -3.45
N ALA A 44 -12.66 -4.56 -2.83
CA ALA A 44 -12.15 -5.51 -1.83
C ALA A 44 -11.08 -6.46 -2.39
N ASN A 45 -11.18 -6.82 -3.66
CA ASN A 45 -10.18 -7.61 -4.37
C ASN A 45 -8.93 -6.81 -4.80
N LEU A 46 -8.87 -5.52 -4.52
CA LEU A 46 -7.74 -4.63 -4.83
C LEU A 46 -7.10 -4.01 -3.58
N LEU A 47 -7.23 -4.66 -2.42
CA LEU A 47 -6.60 -4.21 -1.18
C LEU A 47 -5.08 -4.45 -1.24
N ILE A 48 -4.31 -3.36 -1.26
CA ILE A 48 -2.85 -3.39 -1.31
C ILE A 48 -2.28 -2.73 -0.06
N PRO A 49 -1.62 -3.47 0.84
CA PRO A 49 -0.91 -2.89 1.97
C PRO A 49 0.23 -1.97 1.51
N ILE A 50 0.32 -0.78 2.11
CA ILE A 50 1.36 0.22 1.82
C ILE A 50 1.97 0.87 3.07
N ALA A 51 1.36 0.70 4.24
CA ALA A 51 1.88 1.15 5.52
C ALA A 51 1.53 0.15 6.63
N ALA A 52 2.36 0.07 7.66
CA ALA A 52 2.15 -0.83 8.79
C ALA A 52 2.55 -0.16 10.12
N ALA A 53 1.77 -0.41 11.16
CA ALA A 53 1.95 0.19 12.48
C ALA A 53 3.29 -0.23 13.10
N ASN A 54 3.68 -1.49 12.90
CA ASN A 54 4.93 -2.06 13.40
C ASN A 54 5.27 -3.35 12.62
N ARG A 55 6.33 -4.04 13.04
CA ARG A 55 6.77 -5.31 12.42
C ARG A 55 5.75 -6.44 12.62
N GLU A 56 5.07 -6.48 13.76
CA GLU A 56 4.06 -7.50 14.06
C GLU A 56 2.83 -7.37 13.14
N ALA A 57 2.43 -6.14 12.80
CA ALA A 57 1.38 -5.89 11.82
C ALA A 57 1.76 -6.42 10.43
N LEU A 58 3.01 -6.24 9.98
CA LEU A 58 3.50 -6.82 8.72
C LEU A 58 3.45 -8.36 8.75
N TYR A 59 3.93 -8.96 9.83
CA TYR A 59 3.89 -10.40 10.02
C TYR A 59 2.46 -10.96 10.00
N THR A 60 1.52 -10.23 10.63
CA THR A 60 0.14 -10.67 10.82
C THR A 60 -0.70 -10.50 9.55
N TYR A 61 -0.55 -9.38 8.85
CA TYR A 61 -1.48 -8.94 7.81
C TYR A 61 -0.87 -8.86 6.40
N VAL A 62 0.44 -9.01 6.26
CA VAL A 62 1.12 -8.91 4.95
C VAL A 62 1.83 -10.20 4.57
N GLY A 63 2.68 -10.71 5.46
CA GLY A 63 3.52 -11.87 5.16
C GLY A 63 4.42 -12.29 6.31
N LYS A 64 4.51 -13.59 6.57
CA LYS A 64 5.18 -14.12 7.76
C LYS A 64 6.69 -14.10 7.63
N ASP A 65 7.20 -14.24 6.41
CA ASP A 65 8.62 -14.09 6.13
C ASP A 65 8.99 -12.60 6.08
N THR A 66 9.05 -11.99 7.27
CA THR A 66 9.50 -10.61 7.49
C THR A 66 10.90 -10.60 8.10
N THR A 67 11.90 -10.26 7.28
CA THR A 67 13.31 -10.28 7.66
C THR A 67 13.91 -8.88 7.67
N GLU A 68 14.81 -8.62 8.62
CA GLU A 68 15.60 -7.39 8.60
C GLU A 68 16.62 -7.46 7.48
N LEU A 69 16.71 -6.39 6.70
CA LEU A 69 17.66 -6.32 5.61
C LEU A 69 19.09 -6.14 6.14
N ALA A 70 19.93 -7.16 5.93
CA ALA A 70 21.34 -7.11 6.28
C ALA A 70 22.04 -5.92 5.62
N GLY A 71 23.02 -5.33 6.31
CA GLY A 71 23.73 -4.14 5.81
C GLY A 71 22.95 -2.83 5.95
N THR A 72 21.79 -2.85 6.61
CA THR A 72 21.07 -1.65 7.07
C THR A 72 21.15 -1.53 8.59
N SER A 73 20.92 -0.34 9.12
CA SER A 73 20.79 -0.16 10.56
C SER A 73 19.57 -0.93 11.08
N ARG A 74 19.75 -1.69 12.16
CA ARG A 74 18.75 -2.63 12.70
C ARG A 74 17.33 -2.04 12.70
N GLY A 75 16.38 -2.81 12.15
CA GLY A 75 14.96 -2.43 12.08
C GLY A 75 14.59 -1.25 11.17
N ASN A 76 15.48 -0.72 10.32
CA ASN A 76 15.12 0.39 9.42
C ASN A 76 14.56 -0.04 8.07
N ALA A 77 14.89 -1.25 7.62
CA ALA A 77 14.43 -1.82 6.37
C ALA A 77 14.12 -3.31 6.56
N LEU A 78 12.98 -3.73 6.04
CA LEU A 78 12.47 -5.10 6.10
C LEU A 78 12.17 -5.59 4.69
N ILE A 79 12.59 -6.81 4.37
CA ILE A 79 12.05 -7.54 3.23
C ILE A 79 10.90 -8.38 3.76
N VAL A 80 9.76 -8.27 3.10
CA VAL A 80 8.56 -9.04 3.40
C VAL A 80 8.22 -9.88 2.18
N ARG A 81 8.10 -11.20 2.36
CA ARG A 81 7.43 -12.05 1.37
C ARG A 81 5.93 -11.88 1.55
N CYS A 82 5.28 -11.24 0.59
CA CYS A 82 3.87 -10.94 0.60
C CYS A 82 3.06 -12.22 0.37
N GLU A 83 2.29 -12.61 1.37
CA GLU A 83 1.36 -13.76 1.32
C GLU A 83 -0.11 -13.30 1.19
N CYS A 84 -0.37 -12.03 1.50
CA CYS A 84 -1.61 -11.33 1.16
C CYS A 84 -1.46 -10.59 -0.16
N GLY A 85 -2.55 -10.16 -0.78
CA GLY A 85 -2.45 -9.26 -1.93
C GLY A 85 -3.72 -9.31 -2.77
N PRO A 86 -3.87 -8.35 -3.69
CA PRO A 86 -5.02 -8.33 -4.57
C PRO A 86 -5.01 -9.52 -5.54
N ASP A 87 -6.15 -10.19 -5.65
CA ASP A 87 -6.36 -11.25 -6.63
C ASP A 87 -6.51 -10.63 -8.03
N ARG A 88 -5.90 -11.26 -9.03
CA ARG A 88 -6.10 -10.84 -10.43
C ARG A 88 -7.58 -10.98 -10.78
N SER A 89 -8.23 -9.85 -10.97
CA SER A 89 -9.64 -9.70 -11.26
C SER A 89 -9.85 -9.14 -12.67
N ASN A 90 -11.09 -8.92 -13.08
CA ASN A 90 -11.44 -8.29 -14.36
C ASN A 90 -11.30 -6.75 -14.35
N LEU A 91 -10.55 -6.19 -13.40
CA LEU A 91 -10.33 -4.75 -13.31
C LEU A 91 -9.25 -4.29 -14.30
N SER A 92 -9.50 -3.16 -14.96
CA SER A 92 -8.59 -2.58 -15.97
C SER A 92 -7.17 -2.32 -15.45
N VAL A 93 -7.00 -2.10 -14.14
CA VAL A 93 -5.69 -1.94 -13.49
C VAL A 93 -4.72 -3.07 -13.85
N TRP A 94 -5.21 -4.29 -14.05
CA TRP A 94 -4.39 -5.47 -14.32
C TRP A 94 -3.81 -5.52 -15.73
N ARG A 95 -4.37 -4.75 -16.67
CA ARG A 95 -3.82 -4.59 -18.03
C ARG A 95 -2.67 -3.60 -18.09
N HIS A 96 -2.46 -2.82 -17.04
CA HIS A 96 -1.37 -1.87 -17.02
C HIS A 96 -0.02 -2.61 -17.10
N VAL A 97 0.90 -2.12 -17.92
CA VAL A 97 2.22 -2.76 -18.14
C VAL A 97 3.07 -2.87 -16.87
N LYS A 98 2.74 -2.07 -15.85
CA LYS A 98 3.36 -2.08 -14.52
C LYS A 98 2.54 -2.80 -13.44
N ALA A 99 1.42 -3.44 -13.78
CA ALA A 99 0.50 -4.02 -12.80
C ALA A 99 1.13 -5.10 -11.90
N SER A 100 2.23 -5.71 -12.33
CA SER A 100 2.97 -6.68 -11.50
C SER A 100 3.40 -6.12 -10.15
N VAL A 101 3.70 -4.81 -10.07
CA VAL A 101 4.10 -4.14 -8.83
C VAL A 101 3.02 -4.21 -7.75
N LEU A 102 1.74 -4.35 -8.12
CA LEU A 102 0.63 -4.34 -7.17
C LEU A 102 0.59 -5.61 -6.32
N ASN A 103 1.13 -6.72 -6.85
CA ASN A 103 1.16 -8.03 -6.21
C ASN A 103 2.53 -8.72 -6.37
N THR A 104 3.62 -7.98 -6.16
CA THR A 104 4.97 -8.56 -6.12
C THR A 104 5.14 -9.42 -4.87
N GLU A 105 5.72 -10.62 -5.06
CA GLU A 105 5.99 -11.57 -3.98
C GLU A 105 6.92 -11.00 -2.90
N TYR A 106 8.00 -10.30 -3.28
CA TYR A 106 8.90 -9.67 -2.31
C TYR A 106 8.76 -8.16 -2.31
N GLN A 107 8.62 -7.57 -1.13
CA GLN A 107 8.40 -6.15 -0.95
C GLN A 107 9.40 -5.57 0.04
N LEU A 108 9.92 -4.38 -0.26
CA LEU A 108 10.74 -3.61 0.66
C LEU A 108 9.87 -2.63 1.45
N TRP A 109 10.00 -2.69 2.77
CA TRP A 109 9.34 -1.84 3.74
C TRP A 109 10.39 -1.10 4.55
N VAL A 110 10.26 0.21 4.72
CA VAL A 110 11.25 1.02 5.43
C VAL A 110 10.60 1.92 6.46
N ARG A 111 11.38 2.32 7.47
CA ARG A 111 10.95 3.35 8.41
C ARG A 111 10.82 4.70 7.69
N PRO A 112 9.75 5.50 7.91
CA PRO A 112 9.56 6.81 7.26
C PRO A 112 10.72 7.80 7.37
N GLY A 113 11.52 7.71 8.45
CA GLY A 113 12.69 8.56 8.70
C GLY A 113 14.02 7.99 8.20
N TYR A 114 14.04 6.76 7.67
CA TYR A 114 15.25 6.17 7.13
C TYR A 114 15.65 6.88 5.84
N ASN A 115 16.91 7.29 5.69
CA ASN A 115 17.36 8.06 4.52
C ASN A 115 18.14 7.21 3.50
N SER A 116 18.56 6.00 3.87
CA SER A 116 19.36 5.12 2.99
C SER A 116 18.51 4.08 2.26
N TYR A 117 17.21 4.33 2.07
CA TYR A 117 16.29 3.36 1.45
C TYR A 117 16.63 3.03 0.00
N ARG A 118 17.28 3.94 -0.77
CA ARG A 118 17.78 3.58 -2.11
C ARG A 118 18.86 2.48 -2.05
N ARG A 119 19.75 2.56 -1.05
CA ARG A 119 20.75 1.51 -0.81
C ARG A 119 20.07 0.22 -0.37
N ALA A 120 19.10 0.30 0.55
CA ALA A 120 18.31 -0.86 0.96
C ALA A 120 17.60 -1.52 -0.25
N TYR A 121 17.04 -0.73 -1.17
CA TYR A 121 16.41 -1.28 -2.38
C TYR A 121 17.39 -2.11 -3.21
N ARG A 122 18.59 -1.58 -3.49
CA ARG A 122 19.63 -2.32 -4.24
C ARG A 122 20.12 -3.57 -3.52
N LEU A 123 20.12 -3.58 -2.19
CA LEU A 123 20.46 -4.77 -1.40
C LEU A 123 19.35 -5.82 -1.44
N ALA A 124 18.09 -5.39 -1.44
CA ALA A 124 16.94 -6.27 -1.47
C ALA A 124 16.70 -6.88 -2.86
N PHE A 125 16.96 -6.11 -3.91
CA PHE A 125 16.71 -6.48 -5.30
C PHE A 125 17.94 -6.19 -6.16
N PRO A 126 19.02 -6.98 -6.01
CA PRO A 126 20.30 -6.72 -6.68
C PRO A 126 20.21 -6.80 -8.21
N ASP A 127 19.27 -7.58 -8.72
CA ASP A 127 19.07 -7.79 -10.16
C ASP A 127 18.16 -6.74 -10.81
N GLU A 128 17.52 -5.87 -10.02
CA GLU A 128 16.65 -4.83 -10.56
C GLU A 128 17.43 -3.59 -11.00
N TYR A 129 17.26 -3.20 -12.27
CA TYR A 129 17.85 -1.98 -12.80
C TYR A 129 17.02 -0.75 -12.39
N ILE A 130 17.51 -0.01 -11.39
CA ILE A 130 16.84 1.18 -10.84
C ILE A 130 17.53 2.51 -11.17
N ASP A 131 18.43 2.53 -12.14
CA ASP A 131 19.10 3.77 -12.54
C ASP A 131 18.12 4.67 -13.30
N GLY A 132 18.20 5.98 -13.03
CA GLY A 132 17.21 6.95 -13.50
C GLY A 132 15.89 6.96 -12.72
N LEU A 133 15.59 5.92 -11.93
CA LEU A 133 14.38 5.83 -11.10
C LEU A 133 14.57 6.44 -9.71
N VAL A 134 13.46 6.84 -9.09
CA VAL A 134 13.36 7.30 -7.71
C VAL A 134 12.75 6.20 -6.87
N ILE A 135 13.34 5.88 -5.72
CA ILE A 135 12.69 5.00 -4.76
C ILE A 135 11.69 5.84 -3.97
N HIS A 136 10.41 5.52 -4.13
CA HIS A 136 9.29 6.29 -3.63
C HIS A 136 8.64 5.60 -2.44
N HIS A 137 8.29 6.36 -1.41
CA HIS A 137 7.45 5.87 -0.32
C HIS A 137 6.00 5.94 -0.81
N ILE A 138 5.36 4.79 -0.97
CA ILE A 138 4.01 4.77 -1.56
C ILE A 138 3.05 5.58 -0.70
N MET A 139 3.09 5.40 0.63
CA MET A 139 2.45 6.33 1.55
C MET A 139 3.40 7.47 1.91
N ASN A 140 2.90 8.71 1.89
CA ASN A 140 3.67 9.87 2.31
C ASN A 140 4.22 9.69 3.74
N ARG A 141 5.54 9.86 3.92
CA ARG A 141 6.23 9.63 5.20
C ARG A 141 5.70 10.46 6.37
N ARG A 142 5.25 11.70 6.13
CA ARG A 142 4.72 12.58 7.19
C ARG A 142 3.32 12.13 7.59
N TYR A 143 2.52 11.75 6.60
CA TYR A 143 1.21 11.17 6.82
C TYR A 143 1.31 9.86 7.62
N ALA A 144 2.21 8.96 7.20
CA ALA A 144 2.49 7.71 7.90
C ALA A 144 2.87 7.95 9.37
N ALA A 145 3.82 8.85 9.63
CA ALA A 145 4.22 9.20 10.99
C ALA A 145 3.07 9.80 11.82
N ALA A 146 2.25 10.67 11.23
CA ALA A 146 1.09 11.27 11.90
C ALA A 146 0.00 10.24 12.25
N HIS A 147 -0.09 9.14 11.49
CA HIS A 147 -1.02 8.04 11.69
C HIS A 147 -0.45 6.89 12.55
N GLY A 148 0.83 6.96 12.92
CA GLY A 148 1.47 5.94 13.77
C GLY A 148 1.99 4.73 13.01
N PHE A 149 2.17 4.84 11.69
CA PHE A 149 2.79 3.78 10.90
C PHE A 149 4.32 3.86 11.00
N GLU A 150 4.94 2.83 11.56
CA GLU A 150 6.40 2.70 11.65
C GLU A 150 7.05 2.26 10.34
N TYR A 151 6.32 1.58 9.46
CA TYR A 151 6.86 1.06 8.20
C TYR A 151 5.98 1.49 7.03
N VAL A 152 6.63 1.84 5.93
CA VAL A 152 5.99 2.18 4.66
C VAL A 152 6.62 1.39 3.53
N ARG A 153 5.79 0.89 2.63
CA ARG A 153 6.23 0.17 1.44
C ARG A 153 6.89 1.15 0.46
N VAL A 154 7.98 0.71 -0.16
CA VAL A 154 8.67 1.49 -1.20
C VAL A 154 8.64 0.80 -2.55
N THR A 155 8.69 1.59 -3.62
CA THR A 155 8.73 1.09 -5.00
C THR A 155 9.51 2.06 -5.90
N PRO A 156 10.21 1.57 -6.94
CA PRO A 156 10.91 2.42 -7.89
C PRO A 156 9.92 3.00 -8.90
N ILE A 157 9.94 4.33 -9.08
CA ILE A 157 9.09 5.04 -10.06
C ILE A 157 9.93 6.01 -10.89
N SER A 158 9.40 6.46 -12.02
CA SER A 158 10.03 7.51 -12.80
C SER A 158 10.06 8.83 -12.03
N ARG A 159 11.07 9.66 -12.32
CA ARG A 159 11.15 11.04 -11.76
C ARG A 159 9.89 11.84 -12.06
N SER A 160 9.32 11.67 -13.24
CA SER A 160 8.11 12.38 -13.65
C SER A 160 6.90 12.03 -12.80
N SER A 161 6.69 10.76 -12.48
CA SER A 161 5.55 10.32 -11.66
C SER A 161 5.72 10.77 -10.21
N ASN A 162 6.95 10.74 -9.68
CA ASN A 162 7.25 11.23 -8.32
C ASN A 162 6.96 12.73 -8.16
N SER A 163 7.24 13.54 -9.18
CA SER A 163 6.92 14.98 -9.14
C SER A 163 5.41 15.23 -9.14
N SER A 164 4.63 14.39 -9.82
CA SER A 164 3.18 14.54 -9.87
C SER A 164 2.44 14.04 -8.62
N SER A 165 2.96 13.00 -7.95
CA SER A 165 2.35 12.47 -6.70
C SER A 165 2.50 13.43 -5.51
N GLY A 166 3.54 14.26 -5.51
CA GLY A 166 3.82 15.20 -4.43
C GLY A 166 2.68 16.21 -4.15
N PHE A 167 1.80 16.48 -5.12
CA PHE A 167 0.66 17.38 -4.93
C PHE A 167 -0.44 16.75 -4.05
N SER A 168 -0.90 15.55 -4.39
CA SER A 168 -1.94 14.84 -3.63
C SER A 168 -1.46 14.44 -2.24
N GLU A 169 -0.20 14.03 -2.11
CA GLU A 169 0.42 13.68 -0.83
C GLU A 169 0.50 14.86 0.16
N ASN A 170 0.87 16.06 -0.33
CA ASN A 170 0.93 17.25 0.51
C ASN A 170 -0.47 17.71 0.93
N TRP A 171 -1.47 17.49 0.08
CA TRP A 171 -2.87 17.80 0.41
C TRP A 171 -3.37 16.97 1.59
N GLY A 172 -3.09 15.66 1.62
CA GLY A 172 -3.42 14.78 2.75
C GLY A 172 -2.74 15.20 4.06
N VAL A 173 -1.47 15.60 4.01
CA VAL A 173 -0.74 16.12 5.19
C VAL A 173 -1.37 17.43 5.69
N GLU A 174 -1.74 18.32 4.79
CA GLU A 174 -2.33 19.61 5.15
C GLU A 174 -3.73 19.46 5.76
N LEU A 175 -4.56 18.56 5.21
CA LEU A 175 -5.87 18.22 5.80
C LEU A 175 -5.74 17.58 7.19
N THR A 176 -4.68 16.79 7.44
CA THR A 176 -4.39 16.28 8.79
C THR A 176 -4.00 17.40 9.75
N LYS A 177 -3.15 18.35 9.33
CA LYS A 177 -2.81 19.52 10.16
C LYS A 177 -4.02 20.39 10.48
N GLN A 178 -4.92 20.56 9.51
CA GLN A 178 -6.17 21.32 9.66
C GLN A 178 -7.21 20.57 10.51
N GLY A 179 -6.93 19.35 10.97
CA GLY A 179 -7.85 18.55 11.78
C GLY A 179 -9.05 17.98 11.01
N VAL A 180 -9.13 18.22 9.70
CA VAL A 180 -10.15 17.68 8.79
C VAL A 180 -9.99 16.16 8.69
N LEU A 181 -8.74 15.70 8.57
CA LEU A 181 -8.38 14.30 8.77
C LEU A 181 -7.93 14.11 10.21
N ARG A 182 -8.79 13.54 11.05
CA ARG A 182 -8.39 13.12 12.40
C ARG A 182 -7.39 11.98 12.29
N SER A 183 -6.23 12.14 12.93
CA SER A 183 -5.30 11.03 13.17
C SER A 183 -6.02 9.99 14.03
N ARG A 184 -6.27 8.81 13.46
CA ARG A 184 -6.78 7.64 14.19
C ARG A 184 -5.60 6.79 14.65
N LYS A 185 -4.68 7.40 15.39
CA LYS A 185 -3.48 6.71 15.85
C LYS A 185 -3.89 5.47 16.66
N GLY A 186 -3.52 4.29 16.16
CA GLY A 186 -3.70 3.02 16.86
C GLY A 186 -4.97 2.22 16.55
N THR A 187 -5.87 2.65 15.66
CA THR A 187 -6.99 1.79 15.22
C THR A 187 -6.65 0.97 13.99
N GLU A 188 -5.94 1.55 13.03
CA GLU A 188 -5.46 0.87 11.82
C GLU A 188 -4.06 0.30 12.06
N GLN A 189 -3.90 -1.02 11.86
CA GLN A 189 -2.60 -1.69 11.91
C GLN A 189 -1.94 -1.69 10.53
N ILE A 190 -2.75 -1.71 9.46
CA ILE A 190 -2.30 -1.61 8.06
C ILE A 190 -2.99 -0.43 7.36
N GLY A 191 -2.20 0.37 6.68
CA GLY A 191 -2.68 1.34 5.70
C GLY A 191 -2.73 0.71 4.31
N TYR A 192 -3.90 0.74 3.68
CA TYR A 192 -4.09 0.27 2.31
C TYR A 192 -4.00 1.42 1.30
N ALA A 193 -3.61 1.06 0.07
CA ALA A 193 -3.55 1.96 -1.07
C ALA A 193 -4.92 2.61 -1.34
N ASP A 194 -4.86 3.84 -1.80
CA ASP A 194 -5.98 4.53 -2.43
C ASP A 194 -5.68 4.69 -3.92
N LEU A 195 -6.57 5.36 -4.63
CA LEU A 195 -6.42 5.65 -6.05
C LEU A 195 -5.13 6.39 -6.41
N SER A 196 -4.68 7.35 -5.60
CA SER A 196 -3.44 8.09 -5.87
C SER A 196 -2.23 7.18 -5.69
N HIS A 197 -2.25 6.36 -4.63
CA HIS A 197 -1.20 5.37 -4.40
C HIS A 197 -1.12 4.34 -5.54
N LEU A 198 -2.27 3.89 -6.08
CA LEU A 198 -2.32 3.01 -7.26
C LEU A 198 -1.64 3.65 -8.46
N MET A 199 -2.00 4.89 -8.80
CA MET A 199 -1.40 5.60 -9.94
C MET A 199 0.13 5.76 -9.78
N SER A 200 0.59 6.12 -8.59
CA SER A 200 2.03 6.21 -8.29
C SER A 200 2.74 4.87 -8.48
N MET A 201 2.18 3.79 -7.94
CA MET A 201 2.74 2.43 -8.11
C MET A 201 2.80 2.03 -9.57
N LEU A 202 1.79 2.37 -10.37
CA LEU A 202 1.76 2.10 -11.81
C LEU A 202 2.67 3.02 -12.64
N ASP A 203 3.43 3.91 -12.01
CA ASP A 203 4.29 4.90 -12.67
C ASP A 203 3.52 5.80 -13.65
N MET A 204 2.27 6.09 -13.33
CA MET A 204 1.43 6.97 -14.14
C MET A 204 1.76 8.43 -13.82
N ARG A 205 2.08 9.19 -14.87
CA ARG A 205 2.19 10.65 -14.75
C ARG A 205 0.83 11.22 -14.44
N VAL A 206 0.74 11.91 -13.31
CA VAL A 206 -0.45 12.67 -12.97
C VAL A 206 -0.29 14.07 -13.57
N GLY A 207 -0.47 14.18 -14.89
CA GLY A 207 -0.58 15.45 -15.60
C GLY A 207 -2.03 15.96 -15.57
N GLY A 208 -2.22 17.28 -15.67
CA GLY A 208 -3.55 17.88 -15.74
C GLY A 208 -4.18 18.25 -14.40
N GLY A 209 -5.34 18.92 -14.46
CA GLY A 209 -6.10 19.34 -13.29
C GLY A 209 -6.68 18.15 -12.52
N VAL A 210 -7.07 18.36 -11.25
CA VAL A 210 -7.56 17.33 -10.32
C VAL A 210 -8.59 16.37 -10.95
N MET A 211 -9.50 16.87 -11.79
CA MET A 211 -10.54 16.08 -12.43
C MET A 211 -10.02 15.02 -13.42
N GLU A 212 -8.94 15.32 -14.14
CA GLU A 212 -8.34 14.36 -15.06
C GLU A 212 -7.69 13.21 -14.29
N GLN A 213 -7.09 13.51 -13.15
CA GLN A 213 -6.49 12.53 -12.25
C GLN A 213 -7.55 11.59 -11.68
N VAL A 214 -8.67 12.15 -11.21
CA VAL A 214 -9.82 11.37 -10.73
C VAL A 214 -10.39 10.47 -11.82
N ARG A 215 -10.50 10.97 -13.07
CA ARG A 215 -10.97 10.16 -14.20
C ARG A 215 -10.04 8.99 -14.48
N LEU A 216 -8.74 9.25 -14.66
CA LEU A 216 -7.74 8.21 -14.94
C LEU A 216 -7.69 7.16 -13.83
N ALA A 217 -7.77 7.61 -12.58
CA ALA A 217 -7.83 6.72 -11.42
C ALA A 217 -9.10 5.84 -11.42
N ALA A 218 -10.26 6.42 -11.72
CA ALA A 218 -11.52 5.70 -11.77
C ALA A 218 -11.55 4.66 -12.89
N GLU A 219 -10.94 4.95 -14.04
CA GLU A 219 -10.80 4.00 -15.16
C GLU A 219 -10.03 2.74 -14.76
N LEU A 220 -9.04 2.83 -13.87
CA LEU A 220 -8.32 1.65 -13.35
C LEU A 220 -9.24 0.67 -12.59
N LEU A 221 -10.33 1.18 -12.00
CA LEU A 221 -11.28 0.39 -11.22
C LEU A 221 -12.49 -0.09 -12.04
N GLN A 222 -12.54 0.19 -13.35
CA GLN A 222 -13.63 -0.29 -14.18
C GLN A 222 -13.45 -1.78 -14.52
N PRO A 223 -14.53 -2.59 -14.43
CA PRO A 223 -14.57 -3.91 -15.04
C PRO A 223 -14.32 -3.80 -16.54
N GLU A 224 -13.65 -4.79 -17.09
CA GLU A 224 -13.57 -5.03 -18.53
C GLU A 224 -14.91 -5.46 -19.15
#